data_AF-K9HCF7-F1
#
_entry.id   AF-K9HCF7-F1
#
_cell.length_a   1.000
_cell.length_b   1.000
_cell.length_c   1.000
_cell.angle_alpha   90.00
_cell.angle_beta   90.00
_cell.angle_gamma   90.00
#
_symmetry.space_group_name_H-M   'P 1'
#
loop_
_entity.id
_entity.type
_entity.pdbx_description
1 polymer ?
#
loop_
_entity_poly.entity_id
_entity_poly.type
_entity_poly.pdbx_seq_one_letter_code
_entity_poly.pdbx_strand_id
1 'polypeptide(L)' 'MRYKQGLDATLDVLDQAPRIARERLDVDPPVRLHPYRRHVIVYRIIDDGILVVRLLHARQDWLSALYSEED' A
#
# COMPACT_ATOMS: atom_id res chain seq x y z
N MET A 1 -9.46 -6.98 17.12
CA MET A 1 -10.00 -5.65 16.76
C MET A 1 -8.94 -4.55 16.62
N ARG A 2 -8.01 -4.37 17.57
CA ARG A 2 -6.99 -3.29 17.55
C ARG A 2 -6.06 -3.24 16.32
N TYR A 3 -5.87 -4.37 15.64
CA TYR A 3 -5.08 -4.39 14.41
C TYR A 3 -5.82 -3.70 13.27
N LYS A 4 -7.04 -4.16 12.99
CA LYS A 4 -7.93 -3.59 11.96
C LYS A 4 -8.18 -2.10 12.19
N GLN A 5 -8.52 -1.70 13.42
CA GLN A 5 -8.77 -0.28 13.73
C GLN A 5 -7.57 0.62 13.42
N GLY A 6 -6.36 0.15 13.72
CA GLY A 6 -5.17 0.92 13.39
C GLY A 6 -4.84 0.89 11.89
N LEU A 7 -5.22 -0.17 11.17
CA LEU A 7 -5.13 -0.20 9.71
C LEU A 7 -6.10 0.80 9.10
N ASP A 8 -7.36 0.81 9.55
CA ASP A 8 -8.39 1.75 9.11
C ASP A 8 -7.91 3.19 9.32
N ALA A 9 -7.41 3.52 10.52
CA ALA A 9 -6.85 4.86 10.80
C ALA A 9 -5.61 5.19 9.94
N THR A 10 -4.82 4.19 9.54
CA THR A 10 -3.69 4.41 8.63
C THR A 10 -4.17 4.69 7.21
N LEU A 11 -5.23 4.02 6.76
CA LEU A 11 -5.87 4.28 5.48
C LEU A 11 -6.45 5.70 5.45
N ASP A 12 -7.09 6.16 6.53
CA ASP A 12 -7.59 7.55 6.63
C ASP A 12 -6.45 8.59 6.49
N VAL A 13 -5.28 8.32 7.07
CA VAL A 13 -4.10 9.17 6.92
C VAL A 13 -3.58 9.15 5.48
N LEU A 14 -3.56 7.98 4.85
CA LEU A 14 -3.12 7.84 3.47
C LEU A 14 -4.09 8.52 2.50
N ASP A 15 -5.38 8.52 2.78
CA ASP A 15 -6.38 9.23 1.97
C ASP A 15 -6.23 10.76 2.10
N GLN A 16 -5.99 11.25 3.31
CA GLN A 16 -5.77 12.68 3.57
C GLN A 16 -4.41 13.19 3.06
N ALA A 17 -3.39 12.34 3.06
CA ALA A 17 -2.03 12.69 2.69
C ALA A 17 -1.43 11.64 1.74
N PRO A 18 -1.98 11.46 0.53
CA PRO A 18 -1.66 10.33 -0.35
C PRO A 18 -0.23 10.35 -0.89
N ARG A 19 0.47 11.49 -0.80
CA ARG A 19 1.86 11.65 -1.24
C ARG A 19 2.90 11.49 -0.13
N ILE A 20 2.51 11.10 1.11
CA ILE A 20 3.47 10.89 2.21
C ILE A 20 4.46 9.76 1.93
N ALA A 21 4.05 8.74 1.17
CA ALA A 21 4.94 7.71 0.68
C ALA A 21 5.46 8.07 -0.70
N ARG A 22 6.76 7.82 -0.92
CA ARG A 22 7.41 8.03 -2.21
C ARG A 22 6.80 7.12 -3.28
N GLU A 23 6.57 7.70 -4.46
CA GLU A 23 6.18 6.94 -5.65
C GLU A 23 7.37 6.14 -6.19
N ARG A 24 7.08 4.90 -6.53
CA ARG A 24 8.01 3.95 -7.13
C ARG A 24 7.64 3.76 -8.59
N LEU A 25 8.58 4.16 -9.45
CA LEU A 25 8.49 4.11 -10.91
C LEU A 25 9.19 2.88 -11.49
N ASP A 26 9.86 2.08 -10.64
CA ASP A 26 10.47 0.79 -10.97
C ASP A 26 9.44 -0.34 -11.14
N VAL A 27 8.15 -0.03 -10.94
CA VAL A 27 7.01 -0.91 -11.17
C VAL A 27 6.02 -0.20 -12.08
N ASP A 28 5.41 -0.94 -13.00
CA ASP A 28 4.34 -0.46 -13.88
C ASP A 28 3.07 -1.28 -13.64
N PRO A 29 1.93 -0.66 -13.27
CA PRO A 29 1.78 0.77 -13.01
C PRO A 29 2.52 1.25 -11.75
N PRO A 30 2.94 2.54 -11.68
CA PRO A 30 3.61 3.08 -10.50
C PRO A 30 2.78 2.94 -9.22
N VAL A 31 3.47 2.60 -8.13
CA VAL A 31 2.85 2.37 -6.81
C VAL A 31 3.55 3.15 -5.70
N ARG A 32 2.90 3.23 -4.55
CA ARG A 32 3.43 3.78 -3.29
C ARG A 32 3.36 2.72 -2.21
N LEU A 33 4.36 2.72 -1.33
CA LEU A 33 4.54 1.73 -0.27
C LEU A 33 4.49 2.41 1.10
N HIS A 34 3.53 2.06 1.93
CA HIS A 34 3.44 2.54 3.31
C HIS A 34 3.52 1.39 4.32
N PRO A 35 4.59 1.30 5.13
CA PRO A 35 4.70 0.29 6.17
C PRO A 35 3.63 0.48 7.26
N TYR A 36 2.93 -0.60 7.62
CA TYR A 36 2.03 -0.65 8.76
C TYR A 36 2.29 -1.91 9.59
N ARG A 37 3.01 -1.74 10.70
CA ARG A 37 3.41 -2.84 11.60
C ARG A 37 4.12 -3.97 10.86
N ARG A 38 3.46 -5.12 10.69
CA ARG A 38 3.99 -6.32 10.01
C ARG A 38 3.55 -6.40 8.56
N HIS A 39 2.84 -5.40 8.05
CA HIS A 39 2.37 -5.36 6.67
C HIS A 39 2.87 -4.10 5.97
N VAL A 40 2.81 -4.12 4.64
CA VAL A 40 3.08 -3.00 3.76
C VAL A 40 1.82 -2.78 2.93
N ILE A 41 1.31 -1.56 2.99
CA ILE A 41 0.18 -1.10 2.19
C ILE A 41 0.75 -0.64 0.85
N VAL A 42 0.39 -1.34 -0.22
CA VAL A 42 0.72 -0.95 -1.59
C VAL A 42 -0.49 -0.25 -2.17
N TYR A 43 -0.33 1.00 -2.57
CA TYR A 43 -1.44 1.82 -3.06
C TYR A 43 -1.03 2.72 -4.22
N ARG A 44 -2.05 3.23 -4.90
CA ARG A 44 -1.93 4.22 -5.98
C ARG A 44 -2.82 5.41 -5.66
N ILE A 45 -2.47 6.59 -6.17
CA ILE A 45 -3.36 7.75 -6.15
C ILE A 45 -4.25 7.65 -7.39
N ILE A 46 -5.55 7.78 -7.19
CA ILE A 46 -6.57 7.88 -8.24
C ILE A 46 -7.30 9.21 -8.10
N ASP A 47 -8.19 9.53 -9.04
CA ASP A 47 -8.87 10.84 -9.06
C ASP A 47 -9.62 11.15 -7.75
N ASP A 48 -10.27 10.14 -7.17
CA ASP A 48 -11.11 10.29 -5.97
C ASP A 48 -10.43 9.80 -4.67
N GLY A 49 -9.10 9.66 -4.63
CA GLY A 49 -8.37 9.29 -3.41
C GLY A 49 -7.27 8.27 -3.64
N ILE A 50 -7.24 7.21 -2.82
CA ILE A 50 -6.28 6.11 -2.96
C ILE A 50 -6.94 4.78 -3.35
N LEU A 51 -6.24 4.01 -4.18
CA LEU A 51 -6.55 2.61 -4.46
C LEU A 51 -5.52 1.72 -3.78
N VAL A 52 -5.95 0.94 -2.78
CA VAL A 52 -5.09 -0.10 -2.19
C VAL A 52 -5.06 -1.30 -3.13
N VAL A 53 -3.88 -1.57 -3.72
CA VAL A 53 -3.69 -2.64 -4.72
C VAL A 53 -3.38 -3.97 -4.02
N ARG A 54 -2.55 -3.92 -2.96
CA ARG A 54 -2.15 -5.09 -2.17
C ARG A 54 -1.85 -4.71 -0.71
N LEU A 55 -2.09 -5.66 0.20
CA LEU A 55 -1.61 -5.64 1.58
C LEU A 55 -0.64 -6.82 1.74
N LEU A 56 0.65 -6.53 1.79
CA LEU A 56 1.70 -7.56 1.82
C LEU A 56 2.25 -7.71 3.22
N HIS A 57 2.69 -8.90 3.62
CA HIS A 57 3.45 -9.03 4.87
C HIS A 57 4.84 -8.43 4.67
N ALA A 58 5.37 -7.66 5.63
CA ALA A 58 6.61 -6.88 5.50
C ALA A 58 7.89 -7.70 5.32
N ARG A 59 7.79 -9.04 5.38
CA ARG A 59 8.89 -9.98 5.09
C ARG A 59 8.83 -10.55 3.66
N GLN A 60 7.71 -10.35 2.96
CA GLN A 60 7.61 -10.71 1.55
C GLN A 60 8.39 -9.69 0.74
N ASP A 61 9.08 -10.18 -0.28
CA ASP A 61 9.58 -9.30 -1.34
C ASP A 61 8.35 -8.74 -2.07
N TRP A 62 8.11 -7.45 -1.84
CA TRP A 62 6.94 -6.77 -2.36
C TRP A 62 7.01 -6.61 -3.88
N LEU A 63 8.21 -6.58 -4.47
CA LEU A 63 8.35 -6.50 -5.92
C LEU A 63 7.90 -7.80 -6.56
N SER A 64 8.43 -8.93 -6.07
CA SER A 64 8.01 -10.26 -6.50
C SER A 64 6.50 -10.46 -6.33
N ALA A 65 5.94 -10.06 -5.18
CA ALA A 65 4.51 -10.21 -4.90
C ALA A 65 3.58 -9.33 -5.74
N LEU A 66 4.09 -8.26 -6.38
CA LEU A 66 3.31 -7.44 -7.30
C LEU A 66 3.22 -8.04 -8.71
N TYR A 67 4.20 -8.87 -9.09
CA TYR A 67 4.26 -9.52 -10.39
C TYR A 67 3.82 -10.99 -10.37
N SER A 68 3.56 -11.56 -9.20
CA SER A 68 2.85 -12.84 -9.09
C SER A 68 1.39 -12.62 -9.50
N GLU A 69 1.10 -12.81 -10.78
CA GLU A 69 -0.25 -13.10 -11.24
C GLU A 69 -0.66 -14.47 -10.70
N GLU A 70 -1.88 -14.55 -10.16
CA GLU A 70 -2.59 -15.74 -9.65
C GLU A 70 -2.29 -16.18 -8.19
N ASP A 71 -3.25 -15.84 -7.32
CA ASP A 71 -4.03 -16.81 -6.51
C ASP A 71 -5.50 -16.33 -6.45
#